data_AF-A0A9C9JMD2-F1
#
_entry.id   AF-A0A9C9JMD2-F1
#
_cell.length_a   1.000
_cell.length_b   1.000
_cell.length_c   1.000
_cell.angle_alpha   90.00
_cell.angle_beta   90.00
_cell.angle_gamma   90.00
#
_symmetry.space_group_name_H-M   'P 1'
#
loop_
_entity.id
_entity.type
_entity.pdbx_description
1 polymer ?
#
loop_
_entity_poly.entity_id
_entity_poly.type
_entity_poly.pdbx_seq_one_letter_code
_entity_poly.pdbx_strand_id
1 'polypeptide(L)'
;PRPGPLIDDRGNRLGEHAGIEHYTVGQRKGLNLGGGTEGLVVHRLEHESNTVVVAQRDAHPVKSLTLRDFTDMAPGWWRPGETVLCRGRYRQPLWEAALRMDNGTARVEPSGELYSMAMSQWCVGYRHDAVLFGGIIDSIDYR
;
A
#
# COMPACT_ATOMS: atom_id res chain seq x y z
N PRO A 1 -15.10 14.98 14.87
CA PRO A 1 -15.48 13.57 14.75
C PRO A 1 -16.97 13.35 14.50
N ARG A 2 -17.32 12.87 13.31
CA ARG A 2 -18.65 12.35 12.99
C ARG A 2 -18.58 10.82 12.99
N PRO A 3 -19.39 10.13 13.81
CA PRO A 3 -19.45 8.67 13.79
C PRO A 3 -19.90 8.12 12.44
N GLY A 4 -19.45 6.91 12.13
CA GLY A 4 -19.72 6.28 10.83
C GLY A 4 -19.53 4.76 10.88
N PRO A 5 -20.09 4.02 9.91
CA PRO A 5 -20.02 2.57 9.89
C PRO A 5 -18.57 2.09 9.76
N LEU A 6 -18.26 1.04 10.52
CA LEU A 6 -17.09 0.21 10.30
C LEU A 6 -17.55 -1.12 9.71
N ILE A 7 -17.11 -1.42 8.48
CA ILE A 7 -17.54 -2.61 7.72
C ILE A 7 -16.34 -3.48 7.33
N ASP A 8 -16.59 -4.75 7.01
CA ASP A 8 -15.60 -5.60 6.34
C ASP A 8 -15.56 -5.36 4.81
N ASP A 9 -14.62 -6.02 4.13
CA ASP A 9 -14.44 -6.04 2.68
C ASP A 9 -15.62 -6.66 1.90
N ARG A 10 -16.57 -7.28 2.59
CA ARG A 10 -17.80 -7.86 2.03
C ARG A 10 -19.02 -6.97 2.28
N GLY A 11 -18.86 -5.84 2.96
CA GLY A 11 -19.95 -4.91 3.29
C GLY A 11 -20.69 -5.25 4.57
N ASN A 12 -20.26 -6.26 5.34
CA ASN A 12 -20.88 -6.57 6.63
C ASN A 12 -20.50 -5.53 7.66
N ARG A 13 -21.50 -4.98 8.36
CA ARG A 13 -21.25 -4.03 9.45
C ARG A 13 -20.65 -4.76 10.65
N LEU A 14 -19.43 -4.38 11.01
CA LEU A 14 -18.73 -4.89 12.19
C LEU A 14 -18.96 -3.97 13.41
N GLY A 15 -19.23 -2.69 13.17
CA GLY A 15 -19.46 -1.73 14.25
C GLY A 15 -19.56 -0.30 13.76
N GLU A 16 -19.16 0.63 14.62
CA GLU A 16 -19.17 2.07 14.38
C GLU A 16 -17.86 2.69 14.88
N HIS A 17 -17.31 3.61 14.10
CA HIS A 17 -16.13 4.38 14.49
C HIS A 17 -16.52 5.75 15.04
N ALA A 18 -15.68 6.36 15.88
CA ALA A 18 -15.94 7.68 16.46
C ALA A 18 -15.65 8.86 15.51
N GLY A 19 -14.86 8.63 14.46
CA GLY A 19 -14.52 9.63 13.44
C GLY A 19 -13.53 9.04 12.45
N ILE A 20 -13.75 9.26 11.15
CA ILE A 20 -12.92 8.68 10.09
C ILE A 20 -11.47 9.21 10.15
N GLU A 21 -11.30 10.42 10.70
CA GLU A 21 -9.99 11.06 10.90
C GLU A 21 -9.07 10.34 11.89
N HIS A 22 -9.60 9.41 12.69
CA HIS A 22 -8.82 8.62 13.65
C HIS A 22 -8.20 7.36 13.03
N TYR A 23 -8.39 7.16 11.73
CA TYR A 23 -7.97 5.96 11.02
C TYR A 23 -6.98 6.29 9.92
N THR A 24 -6.06 5.38 9.67
CA THR A 24 -5.13 5.43 8.55
C THR A 24 -5.09 4.08 7.86
N VAL A 25 -5.05 4.06 6.53
CA VAL A 25 -4.91 2.81 5.76
C VAL A 25 -3.69 2.03 6.26
N GLY A 26 -3.88 0.73 6.54
CA GLY A 26 -2.89 -0.17 7.13
C GLY A 26 -2.88 -0.21 8.67
N GLN A 27 -3.68 0.60 9.37
CA GLN A 27 -3.79 0.58 10.83
C GLN A 27 -4.35 -0.75 11.34
N ARG A 28 -3.71 -1.33 12.36
CA ARG A 28 -4.10 -2.61 13.01
C ARG A 28 -4.77 -2.45 14.38
N LYS A 29 -4.29 -1.49 15.17
CA LYS A 29 -4.72 -1.28 16.56
C LYS A 29 -5.80 -0.19 16.63
N GLY A 30 -6.56 -0.18 17.72
CA GLY A 30 -7.56 0.87 17.96
C GLY A 30 -8.78 0.80 17.04
N LEU A 31 -9.07 -0.38 16.46
CA LEU A 31 -10.29 -0.60 15.69
C LEU A 31 -11.55 -0.66 16.59
N ASN A 32 -11.38 -0.91 17.89
CA ASN A 32 -12.43 -0.94 18.91
C ASN A 32 -13.61 -1.88 18.60
N LEU A 33 -13.38 -2.92 17.80
CA LEU A 33 -14.35 -4.00 17.58
C LEU A 33 -14.12 -5.06 18.65
N GLY A 34 -15.12 -5.31 19.49
CA GLY A 34 -15.02 -6.24 20.61
C GLY A 34 -14.77 -7.68 20.14
N GLY A 35 -13.54 -8.17 20.30
CA GLY A 35 -13.12 -9.53 19.91
C GLY A 35 -13.04 -9.76 18.39
N GLY A 36 -12.31 -10.80 17.96
CA GLY A 36 -12.26 -11.22 16.55
C GLY A 36 -11.52 -10.28 15.58
N THR A 37 -10.71 -9.36 16.08
CA THR A 37 -9.96 -8.37 15.27
C THR A 37 -8.55 -8.80 14.86
N GLU A 38 -8.12 -10.00 15.25
CA GLU A 38 -6.81 -10.49 14.88
C GLU A 38 -6.67 -10.57 13.36
N GLY A 39 -5.65 -9.87 12.84
CA GLY A 39 -5.35 -9.80 11.42
C GLY A 39 -6.07 -8.70 10.64
N LEU A 40 -7.08 -8.03 11.22
CA LEU A 40 -7.77 -6.93 10.55
C LEU A 40 -6.90 -5.66 10.47
N VAL A 41 -6.94 -5.04 9.31
CA VAL A 41 -6.35 -3.73 9.03
C VAL A 41 -7.38 -2.80 8.40
N VAL A 42 -7.26 -1.50 8.62
CA VAL A 42 -7.98 -0.52 7.80
C VAL A 42 -7.52 -0.68 6.35
N HIS A 43 -8.42 -1.13 5.50
CA HIS A 43 -8.15 -1.40 4.09
C HIS A 43 -8.35 -0.13 3.25
N ARG A 44 -9.46 0.60 3.46
CA ARG A 44 -9.73 1.87 2.78
C ARG A 44 -10.66 2.76 3.60
N LEU A 45 -10.61 4.06 3.31
CA LEU A 45 -11.43 5.10 3.94
C LEU A 45 -12.33 5.75 2.88
N GLU A 46 -13.64 5.57 3.02
CA GLU A 46 -14.62 6.17 2.14
C GLU A 46 -15.16 7.48 2.74
N HIS A 47 -14.61 8.61 2.29
CA HIS A 47 -14.94 9.91 2.89
C HIS A 47 -16.37 10.37 2.55
N GLU A 48 -16.87 10.06 1.36
CA GLU A 48 -18.23 10.41 0.93
C GLU A 48 -19.29 9.72 1.80
N SER A 49 -19.13 8.42 2.05
CA SER A 49 -20.04 7.61 2.87
C SER A 49 -19.73 7.68 4.37
N ASN A 50 -18.57 8.23 4.75
CA ASN A 50 -18.01 8.20 6.12
C ASN A 50 -17.86 6.78 6.65
N THR A 51 -17.28 5.91 5.83
CA THR A 51 -17.14 4.48 6.14
C THR A 51 -15.68 4.10 6.30
N VAL A 52 -15.37 3.37 7.36
CA VAL A 52 -14.08 2.70 7.55
C VAL A 52 -14.24 1.24 7.12
N VAL A 53 -13.50 0.84 6.10
CA VAL A 53 -13.48 -0.55 5.61
C VAL A 53 -12.26 -1.25 6.19
N VAL A 54 -12.46 -2.39 6.85
CA VAL A 54 -11.37 -3.25 7.33
C VAL A 54 -11.35 -4.57 6.58
N ALA A 55 -10.17 -5.14 6.43
CA ALA A 55 -10.00 -6.45 5.80
C ALA A 55 -8.87 -7.22 6.48
N GLN A 56 -8.77 -8.52 6.21
CA GLN A 56 -7.57 -9.27 6.57
C GLN A 56 -6.36 -8.68 5.85
N ARG A 57 -5.21 -8.61 6.54
CA ARG A 57 -4.00 -7.95 6.01
C ARG A 57 -3.58 -8.43 4.62
N ASP A 58 -3.80 -9.70 4.32
CA ASP A 58 -3.40 -10.34 3.07
C ASP A 58 -4.63 -10.71 2.20
N ALA A 59 -5.80 -10.11 2.44
CA ALA A 59 -6.99 -10.33 1.62
C ALA A 59 -6.89 -9.67 0.24
N HIS A 60 -6.20 -8.54 0.17
CA HIS A 60 -6.14 -7.71 -1.03
C HIS A 60 -4.69 -7.48 -1.44
N PRO A 61 -4.28 -7.91 -2.65
CA PRO A 61 -2.94 -7.65 -3.15
C PRO A 61 -2.78 -6.16 -3.48
N VAL A 62 -1.56 -5.68 -3.34
CA VAL A 62 -1.13 -4.34 -3.74
C VAL A 62 -1.32 -4.20 -5.25
N LYS A 63 -2.09 -3.18 -5.62
CA LYS A 63 -2.28 -2.75 -7.00
C LYS A 63 -1.14 -1.84 -7.43
N SER A 64 -0.79 -0.86 -6.60
CA SER A 64 0.34 0.04 -6.88
C SER A 64 0.89 0.69 -5.61
N LEU A 65 2.15 1.10 -5.69
CA LEU A 65 2.81 1.93 -4.69
C LEU A 65 3.16 3.27 -5.32
N THR A 66 2.95 4.36 -4.59
CA THR A 66 3.50 5.66 -4.95
C THR A 66 4.74 5.92 -4.13
N LEU A 67 5.81 6.39 -4.78
CA LEU A 67 7.08 6.73 -4.14
C LEU A 67 7.26 8.25 -4.09
N ARG A 68 7.60 8.77 -2.90
CA ARG A 68 8.16 10.10 -2.71
C ARG A 68 9.68 10.04 -2.60
N ASP A 69 10.33 11.19 -2.67
CA ASP A 69 11.81 11.32 -2.65
C ASP A 69 12.49 10.37 -3.65
N PHE A 70 11.83 10.18 -4.81
CA PHE A 70 12.31 9.28 -5.85
C PHE A 70 13.63 9.77 -6.42
N THR A 71 14.62 8.88 -6.45
CA THR A 71 15.94 9.13 -7.03
C THR A 71 16.22 8.07 -8.09
N ASP A 72 16.37 8.50 -9.34
CA ASP A 72 16.91 7.67 -10.41
C ASP A 72 18.45 7.63 -10.29
N MET A 73 18.98 6.44 -10.04
CA MET A 73 20.42 6.20 -9.84
C MET A 73 21.08 5.64 -11.11
N ALA A 74 20.30 5.21 -12.10
CA ALA A 74 20.78 4.68 -13.37
C ALA A 74 19.96 5.24 -14.55
N PRO A 75 20.09 6.55 -14.86
CA PRO A 75 19.32 7.16 -15.95
C PRO A 75 19.54 6.44 -17.29
N GLY A 76 18.44 6.12 -17.97
CA GLY A 76 18.45 5.42 -19.26
C GLY A 76 18.57 3.89 -19.17
N TRP A 77 18.70 3.31 -17.98
CA TRP A 77 18.79 1.85 -17.78
C TRP A 77 17.43 1.16 -17.63
N TRP A 78 16.34 1.92 -17.70
CA TRP A 78 14.97 1.42 -17.66
C TRP A 78 14.05 2.31 -18.49
N ARG A 79 12.91 1.76 -18.91
CA ARG A 79 11.85 2.52 -19.59
C ARG A 79 10.54 2.45 -18.79
N PRO A 80 9.70 3.49 -18.82
CA PRO A 80 8.38 3.41 -18.20
C PRO A 80 7.58 2.21 -18.69
N GLY A 81 7.04 1.43 -17.74
CA GLY A 81 6.30 0.20 -18.02
C GLY A 81 7.15 -1.06 -18.16
N GLU A 82 8.48 -0.95 -18.19
CA GLU A 82 9.37 -2.11 -18.21
C GLU A 82 9.40 -2.79 -16.82
N THR A 83 9.45 -4.12 -16.83
CA THR A 83 9.58 -4.91 -15.60
C THR A 83 10.98 -4.76 -15.00
N VAL A 84 11.02 -4.48 -13.70
CA VAL A 84 12.21 -4.42 -12.86
C VAL A 84 12.00 -5.29 -11.62
N LEU A 85 13.09 -5.61 -10.92
CA LEU A 85 13.01 -6.27 -9.62
C LEU A 85 12.96 -5.23 -8.51
N CYS A 86 12.03 -5.35 -7.59
CA CYS A 86 11.83 -4.41 -6.50
C CYS A 86 11.99 -5.08 -5.14
N ARG A 87 12.36 -4.27 -4.14
CA ARG A 87 12.37 -4.65 -2.73
C ARG A 87 11.81 -3.50 -1.90
N GLY A 88 10.76 -3.76 -1.11
CA GLY A 88 10.13 -2.77 -0.24
C GLY A 88 10.58 -2.83 1.22
N ARG A 89 11.29 -3.91 1.62
CA ARG A 89 11.83 -4.10 2.98
C ARG A 89 13.16 -4.82 2.95
N TYR A 90 14.02 -4.50 3.91
CA TYR A 90 15.26 -5.23 4.12
C TYR A 90 14.97 -6.74 4.30
N ARG A 91 15.67 -7.58 3.53
CA ARG A 91 15.53 -9.06 3.46
C ARG A 91 14.21 -9.59 2.87
N GLN A 92 13.32 -8.75 2.34
CA GLN A 92 12.21 -9.24 1.52
C GLN A 92 12.76 -9.86 0.22
N PRO A 93 12.21 -10.99 -0.26
CA PRO A 93 12.48 -11.48 -1.61
C PRO A 93 12.25 -10.38 -2.65
N LEU A 94 13.01 -10.42 -3.75
CA LEU A 94 12.76 -9.54 -4.89
C LEU A 94 11.42 -9.93 -5.54
N TRP A 95 10.66 -8.93 -5.96
CA TRP A 95 9.40 -9.12 -6.68
C TRP A 95 9.41 -8.28 -7.95
N GLU A 96 8.76 -8.79 -8.99
CA GLU A 96 8.68 -8.11 -10.28
C GLU A 96 7.64 -6.99 -10.25
N ALA A 97 7.97 -5.87 -10.87
CA ALA A 97 7.08 -4.73 -10.98
C ALA A 97 7.37 -3.90 -12.22
N ALA A 98 6.36 -3.22 -12.74
CA ALA A 98 6.55 -2.14 -13.70
C ALA A 98 6.75 -0.81 -12.95
N LEU A 99 7.76 -0.03 -13.34
CA LEU A 99 7.91 1.36 -12.90
C LEU A 99 7.29 2.30 -13.94
N ARG A 100 6.41 3.19 -13.51
CA ARG A 100 5.85 4.28 -14.33
C ARG A 100 6.13 5.62 -13.68
N MET A 101 6.29 6.65 -14.52
CA MET A 101 6.28 8.05 -14.08
C MET A 101 4.96 8.66 -14.55
N ASP A 102 4.16 9.17 -13.62
CA ASP A 102 2.90 9.87 -13.90
C ASP A 102 2.92 11.24 -13.21
N ASN A 103 2.86 12.33 -13.99
CA ASN A 103 2.89 13.70 -13.48
C ASN A 103 4.02 13.97 -12.46
N GLY A 104 5.22 13.44 -12.71
CA GLY A 104 6.39 13.59 -11.81
C GLY A 104 6.38 12.65 -10.60
N THR A 105 5.38 11.79 -10.46
CA THR A 105 5.25 10.81 -9.39
C THR A 105 5.69 9.43 -9.87
N ALA A 106 6.58 8.78 -9.13
CA ALA A 106 7.00 7.41 -9.42
C ALA A 106 5.98 6.41 -8.87
N ARG A 107 5.39 5.61 -9.75
CA ARG A 107 4.43 4.56 -9.42
C ARG A 107 5.02 3.18 -9.74
N VAL A 108 5.01 2.29 -8.76
CA VAL A 108 5.46 0.90 -8.89
C VAL A 108 4.24 -0.02 -8.86
N GLU A 109 4.07 -0.81 -9.92
CA GLU A 109 2.93 -1.71 -10.11
C GLU A 109 3.43 -3.16 -10.06
N PRO A 110 3.15 -3.92 -8.98
CA PRO A 110 3.57 -5.33 -8.89
C PRO A 110 3.00 -6.15 -10.05
N SER A 111 3.86 -6.96 -10.67
CA SER A 111 3.46 -7.84 -11.78
C SER A 111 2.65 -9.05 -11.30
N GLY A 112 2.86 -9.47 -10.05
CA GLY A 112 2.13 -10.55 -9.38
C GLY A 112 1.43 -10.08 -8.11
N GLU A 113 0.92 -11.04 -7.33
CA GLU A 113 0.32 -10.74 -6.04
C GLU A 113 1.41 -10.33 -5.02
N LEU A 114 1.36 -9.08 -4.60
CA LEU A 114 2.21 -8.54 -3.55
C LEU A 114 1.34 -8.12 -2.39
N TYR A 115 1.62 -8.61 -1.19
CA TYR A 115 0.87 -8.25 0.00
C TYR A 115 1.74 -7.48 0.98
N SER A 116 1.12 -7.01 2.06
CA SER A 116 1.88 -6.79 3.29
C SER A 116 2.96 -5.70 3.23
N MET A 117 2.83 -4.72 2.33
CA MET A 117 3.73 -3.55 2.24
C MET A 117 3.55 -2.60 3.43
N ALA A 118 4.50 -1.69 3.66
CA ALA A 118 4.32 -0.61 4.64
C ALA A 118 4.72 0.75 4.10
N MET A 119 3.98 1.74 4.59
CA MET A 119 4.25 3.15 4.44
C MET A 119 5.63 3.51 5.03
N SER A 120 6.23 4.56 4.48
CA SER A 120 7.50 5.14 4.94
C SER A 120 8.72 4.22 4.85
N GLN A 121 8.61 3.06 4.23
CA GLN A 121 9.75 2.21 3.90
C GLN A 121 10.29 2.50 2.50
N TRP A 122 11.56 2.19 2.28
CA TRP A 122 12.17 2.33 0.96
C TRP A 122 11.71 1.23 0.01
N CYS A 123 11.29 1.62 -1.19
CA CYS A 123 11.21 0.74 -2.36
C CYS A 123 12.44 0.99 -3.24
N VAL A 124 13.22 -0.07 -3.46
CA VAL A 124 14.44 -0.02 -4.27
C VAL A 124 14.26 -0.92 -5.49
N GLY A 125 14.53 -0.36 -6.67
CA GLY A 125 14.49 -1.08 -7.94
C GLY A 125 15.87 -1.57 -8.35
N TYR A 126 15.91 -2.74 -8.97
CA TYR A 126 17.11 -3.45 -9.37
C TYR A 126 16.98 -4.00 -10.80
N ARG A 127 18.13 -4.11 -11.46
CA ARG A 127 18.32 -4.93 -12.67
C ARG A 127 19.63 -5.69 -12.49
N HIS A 128 19.54 -7.01 -12.46
CA HIS A 128 20.65 -7.86 -12.02
C HIS A 128 21.18 -7.44 -10.64
N ASP A 129 22.44 -7.03 -10.55
CA ASP A 129 23.15 -6.58 -9.37
C ASP A 129 23.19 -5.04 -9.23
N ALA A 130 22.68 -4.30 -10.20
CA ALA A 130 22.65 -2.84 -10.20
C ALA A 130 21.38 -2.28 -9.54
N VAL A 131 21.54 -1.21 -8.77
CA VAL A 131 20.42 -0.39 -8.26
C VAL A 131 20.00 0.60 -9.33
N LEU A 132 18.73 0.56 -9.70
CA LEU A 132 18.15 1.48 -10.68
C LEU A 132 17.62 2.76 -10.03
N PHE A 133 16.87 2.61 -8.94
CA PHE A 133 16.23 3.73 -8.26
C PHE A 133 15.95 3.40 -6.80
N GLY A 134 15.67 4.44 -6.03
CA GLY A 134 15.10 4.33 -4.69
C GLY A 134 14.07 5.42 -4.44
N GLY A 135 13.06 5.10 -3.64
CA GLY A 135 12.12 6.09 -3.12
C GLY A 135 11.40 5.58 -1.89
N ILE A 136 10.75 6.47 -1.15
CA ILE A 136 9.99 6.14 0.07
C ILE A 136 8.54 5.87 -0.31
N ILE A 137 7.97 4.75 0.14
CA ILE A 137 6.57 4.41 -0.07
C ILE A 137 5.68 5.44 0.65
N ASP A 138 5.00 6.26 -0.13
CA ASP A 138 4.14 7.35 0.33
C ASP A 138 2.66 6.99 0.28
N SER A 139 2.26 6.06 -0.59
CA SER A 139 0.93 5.46 -0.54
C SER A 139 0.90 4.07 -1.13
N ILE A 140 -0.10 3.28 -0.72
CA ILE A 140 -0.33 1.91 -1.16
C ILE A 140 -1.79 1.82 -1.61
N ASP A 141 -2.00 1.50 -2.88
CA ASP A 141 -3.31 1.16 -3.45
C ASP A 141 -3.45 -0.36 -3.47
N TYR A 142 -4.57 -0.89 -2.98
CA TYR A 142 -4.87 -2.33 -2.93
C TYR A 142 -5.96 -2.67 -3.95
N ARG A 143 -5.97 -3.91 -4.46
CA ARG A 143 -6.99 -4.41 -5.40
C ARG A 143 -8.30 -4.80 -4.71
#